data_AF-A0A1H9HQ41-F1
#
_entry.id   AF-A0A1H9HQ41-F1
#
_cell.length_a   1.000
_cell.length_b   1.000
_cell.length_c   1.000
_cell.angle_alpha   90.00
_cell.angle_beta   90.00
_cell.angle_gamma   90.00
#
_symmetry.space_group_name_H-M   'P 1'
#
loop_
_entity.id
_entity.type
_entity.pdbx_description
1 polymer ?
#
loop_
_entity_poly.entity_id
_entity_poly.type
_entity_poly.pdbx_seq_one_letter_code
_entity_poly.pdbx_strand_id
1 'polypeptide(L)' 'MIESKKFFLKALIRVLLIILLALVVFCIGLMIGYAVIGDGESIFDIFKPSTWQNIVNFLH' A
#
# COMPACT_ATOMS: atom_id res chain seq x y z
N MET A 1 -6.38 34.99 12.76
CA MET A 1 -7.02 33.88 11.99
C MET A 1 -6.07 33.09 11.07
N ILE A 2 -4.89 33.58 10.69
CA ILE A 2 -3.97 32.91 9.74
C ILE A 2 -3.13 31.79 10.40
N GLU A 3 -2.77 31.97 11.68
CA GLU A 3 -1.94 31.00 12.42
C GLU A 3 -2.64 29.65 12.65
N SER A 4 -3.96 29.64 12.86
CA SER A 4 -4.76 28.42 13.05
C SER A 4 -4.76 27.52 11.80
N LYS A 5 -4.83 28.12 10.60
CA LYS A 5 -4.86 27.38 9.34
C LYS A 5 -3.54 26.69 9.04
N LYS A 6 -2.40 27.35 9.33
CA LYS A 6 -1.06 26.76 9.16
C LYS A 6 -0.87 25.53 10.05
N PHE A 7 -1.36 25.58 11.29
CA PHE A 7 -1.27 24.46 12.22
C PHE A 7 -2.08 23.26 11.73
N PHE A 8 -3.30 23.50 11.25
CA PHE A 8 -4.16 22.47 10.69
C PHE A 8 -3.57 21.85 9.41
N LEU A 9 -3.06 22.67 8.49
CA LEU A 9 -2.43 22.21 7.25
C LEU A 9 -1.19 21.34 7.53
N LYS A 10 -0.39 21.74 8.52
CA LYS A 10 0.82 21.01 8.94
C LYS A 10 0.47 19.66 9.56
N ALA A 11 -0.61 19.59 10.34
CA ALA A 11 -1.13 18.34 10.88
C ALA A 11 -1.66 17.43 9.76
N LEU A 12 -2.40 17.97 8.80
CA LEU A 12 -2.93 17.22 7.66
C LEU A 12 -1.82 16.62 6.79
N ILE A 13 -0.78 17.40 6.48
CA ILE A 13 0.39 16.91 5.73
C ILE A 13 1.11 15.79 6.50
N ARG A 14 1.25 15.92 7.82
CA ARG A 14 1.87 14.88 8.66
C ARG A 14 1.05 13.59 8.63
N VAL A 15 -0.27 13.68 8.76
CA VAL A 15 -1.16 12.52 8.67
C VAL A 15 -1.08 11.87 7.28
N LEU A 16 -1.09 12.68 6.23
CA LEU A 16 -0.97 12.18 4.85
C LEU A 16 0.37 11.46 4.62
N LEU A 17 1.47 11.98 5.17
CA LEU A 17 2.78 11.32 5.12
C LEU A 17 2.78 9.98 5.84
N ILE A 18 2.14 9.89 7.00
CA ILE A 18 2.02 8.62 7.76
C ILE A 18 1.18 7.62 6.97
N ILE A 19 0.07 8.05 6.37
CA ILE A 19 -0.77 7.19 5.52
C ILE A 19 0.02 6.70 4.31
N LEU A 20 0.80 7.58 3.68
CA LEU A 20 1.65 7.19 2.55
C LEU A 20 2.70 6.16 2.95
N LEU A 21 3.37 6.36 4.09
CA LEU A 21 4.31 5.39 4.66
C LEU A 21 3.63 4.05 4.97
N ALA A 22 2.43 4.09 5.55
CA ALA A 22 1.65 2.89 5.84
C ALA A 22 1.29 2.14 4.54
N LEU A 23 0.89 2.84 3.48
CA LEU A 23 0.64 2.24 2.17
C LEU A 23 1.91 1.62 1.56
N VAL A 24 3.06 2.27 1.70
CA VAL A 24 4.34 1.72 1.23
C VAL A 24 4.67 0.43 1.97
N VAL A 25 4.57 0.42 3.30
CA VAL A 25 4.80 -0.79 4.11
C VAL A 25 3.78 -1.88 3.77
N PHE A 26 2.53 -1.51 3.52
CA PHE A 26 1.49 -2.44 3.09
C PHE A 26 1.82 -3.08 1.74
N CYS A 27 2.20 -2.28 0.74
CA CYS A 27 2.63 -2.80 -0.56
C CYS A 27 3.85 -3.72 -0.45
N ILE A 28 4.84 -3.35 0.37
CA ILE A 28 6.01 -4.20 0.64
C ILE A 28 5.59 -5.52 1.30
N GLY A 29 4.67 -5.46 2.28
CA GLY A 29 4.12 -6.65 2.94
C GLY A 29 3.40 -7.57 1.96
N LEU A 30 2.63 -7.01 1.02
CA LEU A 30 1.97 -7.79 -0.03
C LEU A 30 2.98 -8.36 -1.03
N MET A 31 4.03 -7.61 -1.40
CA MET A 31 5.11 -8.08 -2.27
C MET A 31 5.85 -9.27 -1.65
N ILE A 32 6.17 -9.18 -0.35
CA ILE A 32 6.78 -10.28 0.40
C ILE A 32 5.81 -11.45 0.53
N GLY A 33 4.55 -11.19 0.90
CA GLY A 33 3.52 -12.22 1.03
C GLY A 33 3.28 -12.95 -0.29
N TYR A 34 3.22 -12.23 -1.41
CA TYR A 34 3.06 -12.80 -2.74
C TYR A 34 4.30 -13.57 -3.21
N ALA A 35 5.52 -13.10 -2.92
CA ALA A 35 6.74 -13.81 -3.28
C ALA A 35 7.02 -15.05 -2.42
N VAL A 36 6.54 -15.08 -1.16
CA VAL A 36 6.77 -16.18 -0.22
C VAL A 36 5.64 -17.21 -0.23
N ILE A 37 4.39 -16.78 -0.40
CA ILE A 37 3.20 -17.64 -0.33
C ILE A 37 2.60 -17.88 -1.73
N GLY A 38 2.78 -16.94 -2.66
CA GLY A 38 2.36 -17.11 -4.06
C GLY A 38 3.51 -17.64 -4.91
N ASP A 39 3.19 -18.46 -5.92
CA ASP A 39 4.12 -18.91 -6.98
C ASP A 39 4.57 -17.75 -7.90
N GLY A 40 4.75 -16.54 -7.36
CA GLY A 40 5.11 -15.35 -8.11
C GLY A 40 6.56 -15.40 -8.57
N GLU A 41 6.79 -15.60 -9.88
CA GLU A 41 8.13 -15.56 -10.48
C GLU A 41 8.82 -14.19 -10.32
N SER A 42 8.07 -13.11 -10.07
CA SER A 42 8.64 -11.77 -9.90
C SER A 42 7.85 -10.86 -8.95
N ILE A 43 8.58 -10.09 -8.15
CA ILE A 43 8.05 -9.14 -7.15
C ILE A 43 7.17 -8.03 -7.78
N PHE A 44 7.35 -7.75 -9.07
CA PHE A 44 6.55 -6.78 -9.83
C PHE A 44 5.22 -7.33 -10.30
N ASP A 45 4.97 -8.64 -10.19
CA ASP A 45 3.73 -9.25 -10.65
C ASP A 45 2.52 -8.80 -9.82
N ILE A 46 2.72 -8.18 -8.65
CA ILE A 46 1.63 -7.58 -7.88
C ILE A 46 0.88 -6.46 -8.63
N PHE A 47 1.54 -5.82 -9.59
CA PHE A 47 0.93 -4.83 -10.48
C PHE A 47 0.18 -5.45 -11.66
N LYS A 48 0.33 -6.76 -11.91
CA LYS A 48 -0.39 -7.44 -12.98
C LYS A 48 -1.82 -7.79 -12.53
N PRO A 49 -2.83 -7.55 -13.37
CA PRO A 49 -4.21 -7.93 -13.05
C PRO A 49 -4.41 -9.45 -12.88
N SER A 50 -3.54 -10.28 -13.47
CA SER A 50 -3.53 -11.74 -13.28
C SER A 50 -3.32 -12.17 -11.83
N THR A 51 -2.52 -11.42 -11.05
CA THR A 51 -2.25 -11.70 -9.64
C THR A 51 -3.50 -11.55 -8.79
N TRP A 52 -4.31 -10.53 -9.08
CA TRP A 52 -5.57 -10.29 -8.38
C TRP A 52 -6.62 -11.35 -8.71
N GLN A 53 -6.63 -11.88 -9.95
CA GLN A 53 -7.47 -13.03 -10.29
C GLN A 53 -7.09 -14.27 -9.47
N ASN A 54 -5.80 -14.55 -9.28
CA ASN A 54 -5.36 -15.66 -8.42
C ASN A 54 -5.78 -15.47 -6.96
N ILE A 55 -5.69 -14.26 -6.41
CA ILE A 55 -6.14 -13.96 -5.03
C ILE A 55 -7.65 -14.17 -4.90
N VAL A 56 -8.45 -13.68 -5.86
CA VAL A 56 -9.91 -13.86 -5.87
C VAL A 56 -10.29 -15.33 -6.03
N ASN A 57 -9.57 -16.08 -6.87
CA ASN A 57 -9.75 -17.52 -7.02
C ASN A 57 -9.40 -18.30 -5.76
N PHE A 58 -8.44 -17.83 -4.94
CA PHE A 58 -8.12 -18.44 -3.64
C PHE A 58 -9.23 -18.22 -2.60
N LEU A 59 -9.98 -17.13 -2.73
CA LEU A 59 -11.10 -16.77 -1.83
C LEU A 59 -12.42 -17.48 -2.20
N HIS A 60 -12.51 -18.07 -3.39
CA HIS A 60 -13.67 -18.83 -3.86
C HIS A 60 -13.46 -20.33 -3.60
#